data_AF-A0A2M6ZEA3-F1
#
_entry.id   AF-A0A2M6ZEA3-F1
#
_cell.length_a   1.000
_cell.length_b   1.000
_cell.length_c   1.000
_cell.angle_alpha   90.00
_cell.angle_beta   90.00
_cell.angle_gamma   90.00
#
_symmetry.space_group_name_H-M   'P 1'
#
loop_
_entity.id
_entity.type
_entity.pdbx_description
1 polymer ?
#
loop_
_entity_poly.entity_id
_entity_poly.type
_entity_poly.pdbx_seq_one_letter_code
_entity_poly.pdbx_strand_id
1 'polypeptide(L)' 'MNEERKTLIEYRLLRAHETLEDAKILFDKRKLFSTVNRIYYAMFYAVNALLLSKNLVAYRKRLLMKPFLGL' A
#
# COMPACT_ATOMS: atom_id res chain seq x y z
N MET A 1 -16.30 7.93 14.78
CA MET A 1 -14.91 7.73 14.31
C MET A 1 -14.08 8.80 14.98
N ASN A 2 -12.99 8.49 15.70
CA ASN A 2 -12.13 9.55 16.25
C ASN A 2 -11.35 10.24 15.12
N GLU A 3 -11.06 11.53 15.26
CA GLU A 3 -10.35 12.35 14.29
C GLU A 3 -8.96 11.77 13.98
N GLU A 4 -8.23 11.30 14.99
CA GLU A 4 -6.93 10.63 14.79
C GLU A 4 -7.01 9.45 13.82
N ARG A 5 -8.09 8.66 13.91
CA ARG A 5 -8.31 7.51 13.03
C ARG A 5 -8.66 7.96 11.63
N LYS A 6 -9.45 9.02 11.49
CA LYS A 6 -9.81 9.60 10.20
C LYS A 6 -8.55 10.12 9.48
N THR A 7 -7.72 10.90 10.18
CA THR A 7 -6.42 11.38 9.70
C THR A 7 -5.51 10.22 9.27
N LEU A 8 -5.46 9.14 10.07
CA LEU A 8 -4.68 7.95 9.72
C LEU A 8 -5.19 7.23 8.46
N ILE A 9 -6.51 7.16 8.27
CA ILE A 9 -7.13 6.59 7.07
C ILE A 9 -6.79 7.44 5.84
N GLU A 10 -6.98 8.76 5.93
CA GLU A 10 -6.67 9.72 4.86
C GLU A 10 -5.19 9.65 4.47
N TYR A 11 -4.30 9.64 5.46
CA TYR A 11 -2.86 9.48 5.23
C TYR A 11 -2.55 8.17 4.48
N ARG A 12 -3.15 7.04 4.86
CA ARG A 12 -2.91 5.75 4.18
C ARG A 12 -3.44 5.75 2.76
N LEU A 13 -4.59 6.38 2.50
CA LEU A 13 -5.11 6.52 1.15
C LEU A 13 -4.21 7.41 0.30
N LEU A 14 -3.72 8.53 0.85
CA LEU A 14 -2.74 9.37 0.17
C LEU A 14 -1.49 8.56 -0.24
N ARG A 15 -0.93 7.79 0.69
CA ARG A 15 0.22 6.91 0.40
C ARG A 15 -0.10 5.85 -0.66
N ALA A 16 -1.30 5.30 -0.68
CA ALA A 16 -1.74 4.38 -1.72
C ALA A 16 -1.75 5.05 -3.10
N HIS A 17 -2.29 6.27 -3.20
CA HIS A 17 -2.34 7.04 -4.43
C HIS A 17 -0.94 7.42 -4.93
N GLU A 18 -0.08 7.96 -4.07
CA GLU A 18 1.32 8.29 -4.42
C GLU A 18 2.08 7.05 -4.91
N THR A 19 1.91 5.91 -4.23
CA THR A 19 2.60 4.67 -4.61
C THR A 19 2.07 4.12 -5.95
N LEU A 20 0.79 4.32 -6.25
CA LEU A 20 0.23 3.95 -7.54
C LEU A 20 0.74 4.87 -8.66
N GLU A 21 0.91 6.16 -8.38
CA GLU A 21 1.50 7.10 -9.33
C GLU A 21 2.96 6.75 -9.65
N ASP A 22 3.75 6.40 -8.63
CA ASP A 22 5.09 5.82 -8.81
C ASP A 22 5.06 4.58 -9.73
N ALA A 23 4.05 3.72 -9.57
CA ALA A 23 3.90 2.53 -10.40
C ALA A 23 3.65 2.87 -11.88
N LYS A 24 2.85 3.91 -12.17
CA LYS A 24 2.62 4.38 -13.55
C LYS A 24 3.91 4.90 -14.17
N ILE A 25 4.67 5.72 -13.45
CA ILE A 25 5.96 6.23 -13.93
C ILE A 25 6.94 5.07 -14.23
N LEU A 26 6.96 4.04 -13.38
CA LEU A 26 7.79 2.85 -13.60
C LEU A 26 7.32 2.02 -14.78
N PHE A 27 6.00 1.94 -14.99
CA PHE A 27 5.40 1.24 -16.12
C PHE A 27 5.80 1.88 -17.44
N ASP A 28 5.72 3.22 -17.53
CA ASP A 28 6.13 3.99 -18.71
C ASP A 28 7.63 3.78 -19.03
N LYS A 29 8.45 3.60 -17.99
CA LYS A 29 9.89 3.27 -18.10
C LYS A 29 10.17 1.78 -18.34
N ARG A 30 9.14 0.96 -18.58
CA ARG A 30 9.22 -0.50 -18.76
C ARG A 30 9.91 -1.25 -17.62
N LYS A 31 9.88 -0.71 -16.39
CA LYS A 31 10.44 -1.36 -15.19
C LYS A 31 9.40 -2.27 -14.52
N LEU A 32 8.96 -3.29 -15.26
CA LEU A 32 7.78 -4.10 -14.90
C LEU A 32 7.85 -4.75 -13.51
N PHE A 33 9.01 -5.29 -13.11
CA PHE A 33 9.18 -5.89 -11.78
C PHE A 33 8.94 -4.86 -10.66
N SER A 34 9.53 -3.67 -10.80
CA SER A 34 9.34 -2.57 -9.86
C SER A 34 7.91 -2.03 -9.89
N THR A 35 7.27 -1.97 -11.06
CA THR A 35 5.86 -1.60 -11.20
C THR A 35 4.96 -2.52 -10.38
N VAL A 36 5.09 -3.84 -10.53
CA VAL A 36 4.28 -4.81 -9.78
C VAL A 36 4.50 -4.66 -8.28
N ASN A 37 5.75 -4.45 -7.85
CA ASN A 37 6.08 -4.21 -6.46
C ASN A 37 5.36 -2.95 -5.92
N ARG A 38 5.35 -1.85 -6.67
CA ARG A 38 4.64 -0.63 -6.29
C ARG A 38 3.13 -0.80 -6.27
N ILE A 39 2.54 -1.50 -7.25
CA ILE A 39 1.10 -1.81 -7.25
C ILE A 39 0.73 -2.62 -5.99
N TYR A 40 1.54 -3.62 -5.63
CA TYR A 40 1.35 -4.40 -4.40
C TYR A 40 1.31 -3.50 -3.15
N TYR A 41 2.27 -2.57 -3.01
CA TYR A 41 2.29 -1.66 -1.86
C TYR A 41 1.14 -0.64 -1.87
N ALA A 42 0.73 -0.15 -3.04
CA ALA A 42 -0.45 0.71 -3.16
C ALA A 42 -1.71 0.01 -2.66
N MET A 43 -1.94 -1.24 -3.10
CA MET A 43 -3.05 -2.07 -2.62
C MET A 43 -2.95 -2.34 -1.12
N PHE A 44 -1.75 -2.63 -0.61
CA PHE A 44 -1.53 -2.84 0.82
C PHE A 44 -1.97 -1.61 1.63
N TYR A 45 -1.58 -0.40 1.25
CA TYR A 45 -1.99 0.82 1.94
C TYR A 45 -3.51 1.04 1.87
N ALA A 46 -4.12 0.84 0.71
CA ALA A 46 -5.57 0.99 0.52
C ALA A 46 -6.38 -0.01 1.37
N VAL A 47 -6.00 -1.29 1.39
CA VAL A 47 -6.64 -2.32 2.22
C VAL A 47 -6.48 -2.00 3.70
N ASN A 48 -5.31 -1.51 4.13
CA ASN A 48 -5.10 -1.09 5.52
C ASN A 48 -5.95 0.12 5.91
N ALA A 49 -6.22 1.05 4.98
CA ALA A 49 -7.14 2.16 5.21
C ALA A 49 -8.60 1.67 5.33
N LEU A 50 -9.00 0.74 4.45
CA LEU A 50 -10.33 0.13 4.48
C LEU A 50 -10.58 -0.69 5.75
N LEU A 51 -9.59 -1.45 6.21
CA LEU A 51 -9.74 -2.22 7.45
C LEU A 51 -9.88 -1.28 8.65
N LEU A 52 -9.06 -0.22 8.73
CA LEU A 52 -9.21 0.79 9.79
C LEU A 52 -10.58 1.47 9.79
N SER A 53 -11.13 1.78 8.61
CA SER A 53 -12.45 2.42 8.53
C SER A 53 -13.56 1.53 9.11
N LYS A 54 -13.38 0.21 9.04
CA LYS A 54 -14.27 -0.80 9.61
C LYS A 54 -13.94 -1.23 11.05
N ASN A 55 -13.04 -0.53 11.76
CA ASN A 55 -12.53 -0.97 13.08
C ASN A 55 -11.83 -2.34 13.07
N LEU A 56 -11.34 -2.77 11.91
CA LEU A 56 -10.59 -4.01 11.78
C LEU A 56 -9.10 -3.70 11.75
N VAL A 57 -8.32 -4.51 12.45
CA VAL A 57 -6.86 -4.45 12.38
C VAL A 57 -6.40 -5.48 11.37
N ALA A 58 -5.61 -5.05 10.38
CA ALA A 58 -4.88 -5.97 9.54
C ALA A 58 -3.87 -6.73 10.42
N TYR A 59 -4.10 -8.01 10.70
CA TYR A 59 -3.08 -8.85 11.34
C TYR A 59 -1.87 -8.90 10.41
N ARG A 60 -0.79 -8.29 10.88
CA ARG A 60 0.43 -8.06 10.12
C ARG A 60 1.12 -9.38 9.84
N LYS A 61 0.83 -10.01 8.70
CA LYS A 61 1.61 -11.17 8.22
C LYS A 61 2.93 -10.66 7.63
N ARG A 62 3.80 -10.14 8.51
CA ARG A 62 5.21 -9.77 8.25
C ARG A 62 6.05 -10.98 7.81
N LEU A 63 5.51 -12.20 7.85
CA LEU A 63 6.22 -13.45 7.59
C LEU A 63 6.06 -14.07 6.19
N LEU A 64 5.20 -13.58 5.29
CA LEU A 64 4.95 -14.32 4.02
C LEU A 64 5.54 -13.73 2.74
N MET A 65 6.27 -12.61 2.75
CA MET A 65 6.78 -12.05 1.48
C MET A 65 8.18 -11.43 1.57
N LYS A 66 9.06 -12.00 2.40
CA LYS A 66 10.50 -11.74 2.30
C LYS A 66 11.26 -12.47 1.17
N PRO A 67 10.74 -13.43 0.37
CA PRO A 67 11.58 -14.02 -0.69
C PRO A 67 11.45 -13.33 -2.07
N PHE A 68 10.63 -12.29 -2.23
CA PHE A 68 10.50 -11.59 -3.53
C PHE A 68 11.38 -10.35 -3.68
N LEU A 69 12.12 -9.96 -2.64
CA LEU A 69 13.19 -8.98 -2.76
C LEU A 69 14.49 -9.78 -2.72
N GLY A 70 14.95 -10.21 -3.90
CA GLY A 70 16.28 -10.81 -4.07
C GLY A 70 17.36 -9.85 -3.58
N LEU A 71 17.68 -9.97 -2.29
CA LEU A 71 18.99 -9.72 -1.71
C LEU A 71 19.59 -11.08 -1.40
#